data_AF-A0A2X1KDI0-F1
#
_entry.id   AF-A0A2X1KDI0-F1
#
_cell.length_a   1.000
_cell.length_b   1.000
_cell.length_c   1.000
_cell.angle_alpha   90.00
_cell.angle_beta   90.00
_cell.angle_gamma   90.00
#
_symmetry.space_group_name_H-M   'P 1'
#
loop_
_entity.id
_entity.type
_entity.pdbx_description
1 polymer ?
#
loop_
_entity_poly.entity_id
_entity_poly.type
_entity_poly.pdbx_seq_one_letter_code
_entity_poly.pdbx_strand_id
1 'polypeptide(L)'
;MTYQPQTEAATSRFLEVQEAGETLRVHFNDCGQGDETVVLLHGSGPGATGWANFSRNIDPLVQAGYRVILLDCPGWAKAMGSLTAVRDPISTPAS
;
A
#
# COMPACT_ATOMS: atom_id res chain seq x y z
N MET A 1 19.92 19.40 9.43
CA MET A 1 18.61 19.29 8.73
C MET A 1 17.55 19.07 9.77
N THR A 2 16.50 19.88 9.78
CA THR A 2 15.35 19.71 10.66
C THR A 2 14.47 18.61 10.08
N TYR A 3 14.18 17.58 10.88
CA TYR A 3 13.25 16.52 10.50
C TYR A 3 11.83 17.10 10.33
N GLN A 4 11.13 16.69 9.26
CA GLN A 4 9.70 16.96 9.10
C GLN A 4 8.91 15.67 9.33
N PRO A 5 7.85 15.70 10.16
CA PRO A 5 6.98 14.54 10.36
C PRO A 5 6.40 14.01 9.06
N GLN A 6 6.28 12.70 8.97
CA GLN A 6 5.63 12.06 7.83
C GLN A 6 4.12 12.34 7.87
N THR A 7 3.51 12.48 6.71
CA THR A 7 2.05 12.64 6.58
C THR A 7 1.48 11.56 5.66
N GLU A 8 0.23 11.14 5.92
CA GLU A 8 -0.43 10.10 5.12
C GLU A 8 -0.50 10.51 3.65
N ALA A 9 -0.91 11.75 3.39
CA ALA A 9 -1.07 12.27 2.04
C ALA A 9 0.24 12.33 1.25
N ALA A 10 1.35 12.73 1.88
CA ALA A 10 2.64 12.84 1.19
C ALA A 10 3.26 11.47 0.86
N THR A 11 2.99 10.48 1.71
CA THR A 11 3.61 9.14 1.64
C THR A 11 2.71 8.12 0.94
N SER A 12 1.46 8.45 0.65
CA SER A 12 0.49 7.58 -0.04
C SER A 12 0.96 7.18 -1.44
N ARG A 13 0.96 5.88 -1.72
CA ARG A 13 1.31 5.26 -3.00
C ARG A 13 0.35 4.10 -3.29
N PHE A 14 0.31 3.69 -4.56
CA PHE A 14 -0.44 2.52 -5.00
C PHE A 14 0.45 1.62 -5.85
N LEU A 15 0.25 0.31 -5.74
CA LEU A 15 0.86 -0.70 -6.60
C LEU A 15 -0.25 -1.58 -7.19
N GLU A 16 -0.08 -1.98 -8.44
CA GLU A 16 -0.89 -3.03 -9.05
C GLU A 16 -0.19 -4.38 -8.87
N VAL A 17 -0.88 -5.34 -8.28
CA VAL A 17 -0.37 -6.69 -8.02
C VAL A 17 -1.25 -7.69 -8.76
N GLN A 18 -0.62 -8.59 -9.50
CA GLN A 18 -1.32 -9.71 -10.14
C GLN A 18 -1.40 -10.87 -9.14
N GLU A 19 -2.60 -11.25 -8.72
CA GLU A 19 -2.83 -12.34 -7.78
C GLU A 19 -4.02 -13.18 -8.25
N ALA A 20 -3.84 -14.51 -8.32
CA ALA A 20 -4.89 -15.46 -8.72
C ALA A 20 -5.60 -15.14 -10.06
N GLY A 21 -4.93 -14.46 -10.99
CA GLY A 21 -5.50 -14.05 -12.28
C GLY A 21 -6.30 -12.75 -12.24
N GLU A 22 -6.29 -12.04 -11.10
CA GLU A 22 -6.90 -10.73 -10.92
C GLU A 22 -5.84 -9.66 -10.66
N THR A 23 -6.16 -8.42 -11.04
CA THR A 23 -5.34 -7.26 -10.70
C THR A 23 -5.89 -6.60 -9.43
N LEU A 24 -5.08 -6.61 -8.39
CA LEU A 24 -5.36 -5.95 -7.12
C LEU A 24 -4.66 -4.60 -7.08
N ARG A 25 -5.40 -3.54 -6.74
CA ARG A 25 -4.84 -2.22 -6.48
C ARG A 25 -4.59 -2.07 -4.99
N VAL A 26 -3.32 -2.13 -4.60
CA VAL A 26 -2.89 -2.11 -3.20
C VAL A 26 -2.39 -0.73 -2.82
N HIS A 27 -2.91 -0.18 -1.72
CA HIS A 27 -2.43 1.07 -1.15
C HIS A 27 -1.31 0.80 -0.13
N PHE A 28 -0.32 1.68 -0.09
CA PHE A 28 0.70 1.68 0.94
C PHE A 28 1.26 3.08 1.18
N ASN A 29 1.81 3.32 2.36
CA ASN A 29 2.58 4.53 2.65
C ASN A 29 4.08 4.22 2.60
N ASP A 30 4.84 5.01 1.85
CA ASP A 30 6.29 4.91 1.71
C ASP A 30 6.97 6.10 2.40
N CYS A 31 7.66 5.83 3.50
CA CYS A 31 8.26 6.84 4.37
C CYS A 31 9.77 6.64 4.47
N GLY A 32 10.54 7.74 4.44
CA GLY A 32 12.00 7.67 4.56
C GLY A 32 12.70 7.11 3.32
N GLN A 33 14.02 6.96 3.39
CA GLN A 33 14.88 6.52 2.28
C GLN A 33 16.07 5.66 2.76
N GLY A 34 15.90 4.95 3.88
CA GLY A 34 16.94 4.08 4.43
C GLY A 34 17.29 2.91 3.52
N ASP A 35 18.53 2.41 3.64
CA ASP A 35 19.01 1.22 2.93
C ASP A 35 18.26 -0.05 3.39
N GLU A 36 17.92 -0.11 4.67
CA GLU A 36 17.10 -1.18 5.25
C GLU A 36 15.62 -0.79 5.26
N THR A 37 14.76 -1.74 4.86
CA THR A 37 13.32 -1.54 4.75
C THR A 37 12.56 -2.31 5.83
N VAL A 38 11.70 -1.61 6.56
CA VAL A 38 10.77 -2.17 7.54
C VAL A 38 9.35 -2.13 6.97
N VAL A 39 8.70 -3.29 6.91
CA VAL A 39 7.30 -3.40 6.48
C VAL A 39 6.41 -3.56 7.71
N LEU A 40 5.44 -2.66 7.86
CA LEU A 40 4.45 -2.67 8.94
C LEU A 40 3.11 -3.18 8.39
N LEU A 41 2.64 -4.29 8.95
CA LEU A 41 1.37 -4.91 8.60
C LEU A 41 0.35 -4.64 9.71
N HIS A 42 -0.79 -4.06 9.36
CA HIS A 42 -1.85 -3.78 10.32
C HIS A 42 -2.63 -5.05 10.72
N GLY A 43 -3.33 -5.00 11.86
CA GLY A 43 -4.22 -6.07 12.30
C GLY A 43 -5.50 -6.15 11.47
N SER A 44 -6.26 -7.25 11.61
CA SER A 44 -7.42 -7.60 10.76
C SER A 44 -8.76 -6.92 11.15
N GLY A 45 -8.72 -5.84 11.94
CA GLY A 45 -9.92 -5.15 12.41
C GLY A 45 -10.63 -4.39 11.27
N PRO A 46 -11.98 -4.28 11.26
CA PRO A 46 -12.70 -3.44 10.30
C PRO A 46 -12.19 -1.99 10.35
N GLY A 47 -11.80 -1.43 9.20
CA GLY A 47 -11.27 -0.07 9.10
C GLY A 47 -9.82 0.11 9.59
N ALA A 48 -9.11 -0.97 9.94
CA ALA A 48 -7.68 -0.91 10.21
C ALA A 48 -6.92 -0.54 8.93
N THR A 49 -6.11 0.51 9.02
CA THR A 49 -5.10 0.87 8.01
C THR A 49 -3.72 0.79 8.64
N GLY A 50 -2.68 0.67 7.82
CA GLY A 50 -1.30 0.80 8.25
C GLY A 50 -1.07 2.12 8.99
N TRP A 51 -1.52 3.23 8.39
CA TRP A 51 -1.34 4.56 8.96
C TRP A 51 -2.02 4.72 10.33
N ALA A 52 -3.28 4.31 10.47
CA ALA A 52 -4.01 4.47 11.72
C ALA A 52 -3.39 3.67 12.88
N ASN A 53 -2.87 2.47 12.59
CA ASN A 53 -2.27 1.61 13.60
C ASN A 53 -0.86 2.03 14.01
N PHE A 54 -0.07 2.56 13.07
CA PHE A 54 1.36 2.79 13.30
C PHE A 54 1.80 4.25 13.20
N SER A 55 0.90 5.22 13.05
CA SER A 55 1.25 6.65 12.92
C SER A 55 2.29 7.15 13.94
N ARG A 56 2.27 6.62 15.18
CA ARG A 56 3.22 6.99 16.25
C ARG A 56 4.59 6.30 16.14
N ASN A 57 4.70 5.25 15.33
CA ASN A 57 5.93 4.47 15.11
C ASN A 57 6.70 4.90 13.86
N ILE A 58 6.04 5.58 12.91
CA ILE A 58 6.64 5.99 11.63
C ILE A 58 7.81 6.93 11.86
N ASP A 59 7.58 8.05 12.54
CA ASP A 59 8.61 9.09 12.70
C ASP A 59 9.87 8.57 13.43
N PRO A 60 9.77 7.80 14.54
CA PRO A 60 10.94 7.22 15.16
C PRO A 60 11.71 6.25 14.26
N LEU A 61 11.03 5.42 13.48
CA LEU A 61 11.69 4.47 12.56
C LEU A 61 12.39 5.19 11.40
N VAL A 62 11.75 6.22 10.82
CA VAL A 62 12.37 7.03 9.77
C VAL A 62 13.58 7.80 10.31
N GLN A 63 13.47 8.38 11.51
CA GLN A 63 14.60 9.08 12.15
C GLN A 63 15.75 8.13 12.54
N ALA A 64 15.45 6.86 12.82
CA ALA A 64 16.46 5.82 13.04
C ALA A 64 17.18 5.39 11.73
N GLY A 65 16.75 5.90 10.57
CA GLY A 65 17.40 5.66 9.28
C GLY A 65 16.80 4.54 8.45
N TYR A 66 15.61 4.04 8.79
CA TYR A 66 14.92 3.02 8.00
C TYR A 66 14.03 3.63 6.91
N ARG A 67 13.84 2.89 5.82
CA ARG A 67 12.67 3.06 4.95
C ARG A 67 11.51 2.29 5.57
N VAL A 68 10.35 2.92 5.72
CA VAL A 68 9.18 2.33 6.38
C VAL A 68 8.04 2.24 5.38
N ILE A 69 7.57 1.01 5.14
CA ILE A 69 6.41 0.72 4.29
C ILE A 69 5.24 0.32 5.18
N LEU A 70 4.13 1.05 5.10
CA LEU A 70 2.88 0.66 5.76
C LEU A 70 1.93 0.13 4.69
N LEU A 71 1.70 -1.18 4.69
CA LEU A 71 0.89 -1.86 3.68
C LEU A 71 -0.58 -1.95 4.15
N ASP A 72 -1.52 -1.55 3.30
CA ASP A 72 -2.94 -1.84 3.53
C ASP A 72 -3.32 -3.15 2.82
N CYS A 73 -3.75 -4.16 3.59
CA CYS A 73 -4.05 -5.48 3.04
C CYS A 73 -5.34 -5.46 2.18
N PRO A 74 -5.36 -6.15 1.02
CA PRO A 74 -6.53 -6.27 0.16
C PRO A 74 -7.76 -6.80 0.93
N GLY A 75 -8.92 -6.17 0.75
CA GLY A 75 -10.14 -6.46 1.51
C GLY A 75 -10.37 -5.54 2.72
N TRP A 76 -9.39 -4.70 3.06
CA TRP A 76 -9.52 -3.65 4.08
C TRP A 76 -9.11 -2.28 3.51
N ALA A 77 -9.88 -1.24 3.82
CA ALA A 77 -9.66 0.17 3.43
C ALA A 77 -9.60 0.48 1.91
N LYS A 78 -8.87 1.53 1.48
CA LYS A 78 -8.85 2.13 0.12
C LYS A 78 -8.35 1.18 -0.99
N ALA A 79 -8.00 -0.08 -0.68
CA ALA A 79 -7.84 -1.14 -1.64
C ALA A 79 -9.22 -1.50 -2.22
N MET A 80 -9.68 -0.66 -3.14
CA MET A 80 -10.88 -0.90 -3.92
C MET A 80 -10.74 -2.30 -4.55
N GLY A 81 -11.75 -3.14 -4.32
CA GLY A 81 -11.72 -4.58 -4.65
C GLY A 81 -11.34 -4.88 -6.09
N SER A 82 -11.06 -6.17 -6.33
CA SER A 82 -10.80 -6.80 -7.63
C SER A 82 -11.25 -5.95 -8.80
N LEU A 83 -10.30 -5.41 -9.57
CA LEU A 83 -10.59 -4.87 -10.89
C LEU A 83 -10.89 -6.08 -11.77
N THR A 84 -12.12 -6.60 -11.68
CA THR A 84 -12.59 -7.61 -12.62
C THR A 84 -12.51 -6.97 -14.00
N ALA A 85 -11.64 -7.55 -14.83
CA ALA A 85 -11.29 -7.08 -16.15
C ALA A 85 -12.50 -6.51 -16.91
N VAL A 86 -12.32 -5.31 -17.47
CA VAL A 86 -13.04 -4.94 -18.69
C VAL A 86 -12.68 -6.02 -19.71
N ARG A 87 -13.57 -7.00 -19.87
CA ARG A 87 -13.43 -8.08 -20.84
C ARG A 87 -13.48 -7.42 -22.21
N ASP A 88 -12.35 -7.35 -22.89
CA ASP A 88 -12.34 -7.08 -24.33
C ASP A 88 -13.24 -8.12 -25.01
N PRO A 89 -14.21 -7.70 -25.85
CA PRO A 89 -15.08 -8.64 -26.53
C PRO A 89 -14.27 -9.51 -27.49
N ILE A 90 -14.50 -10.82 -27.36
CA ILE A 90 -14.04 -11.92 -28.19
C ILE A 90 -13.88 -11.51 -29.67
N SER A 91 -12.66 -11.54 -30.18
CA SER A 91 -12.40 -11.66 -31.62
C SER A 91 -12.31 -13.14 -31.96
N THR A 92 -13.41 -13.69 -32.48
CA THR A 92 -13.42 -14.96 -33.20
C THR A 92 -12.55 -14.82 -34.46
N PRO A 93 -11.61 -15.72 -34.75
CA PRO A 93 -11.05 -15.79 -36.09
C PRO A 93 -12.13 -16.34 -37.03
N ALA A 94 -12.50 -15.53 -38.02
CA ALA A 94 -13.33 -15.97 -39.14
C ALA A 94 -12.48 -16.81 -40.09
N SER A 95 -13.04 -17.98 -40.46
CA SER A 95 -12.74 -18.88 -41.59
C SER A 95 -11.30 -19.40 -41.74
#